data_AF-A0A961EU94-F1
#
_entry.id   AF-A0A961EU94-F1
#
_cell.length_a   1.000
_cell.length_b   1.000
_cell.length_c   1.000
_cell.angle_alpha   90.00
_cell.angle_beta   90.00
_cell.angle_gamma   90.00
#
_symmetry.space_group_name_H-M   'P 1'
#
loop_
_entity.id
_entity.type
_entity.pdbx_description
1 polymer ?
#
loop_
_entity_poly.entity_id
_entity_poly.type
_entity_poly.pdbx_seq_one_letter_code
_entity_poly.pdbx_strand_id
1 'polypeptide(L)'
;MNVLQDFLQERRENLNQRFRLRWLSNRSMDAEAFLASYRRLADSYLKSAQSSSASHSIALDGIYELLLQVHATRNWSEDDSGEDCASFLEECMAAFPALTSTLGFGFLGRMLNAFHSLRAEGIQPWRWLELLKRLRFLDREVSADGPQLARFYRIIAGLSWLAGMAHLRSSALAVFSELSEPEVAALFPRVNDTTSFSRWLESMQKNPWAGQEKKMPLLLGGFRGFGFPFARPPQIVMAGSEPGGGLLVFDSNRHFLVFADRFGSSIQPAKPGAEQSDPLSVVQQSVALAAIKQSMTTVPREVSGAVLWNGALVATSAESHYIWLLPGYSHA
;
A
#
# COMPACT_ATOMS: atom_id res chain seq x y z
N MET A 1 -37.16 6.06 -15.39
CA MET A 1 -36.49 7.37 -15.43
C MET A 1 -35.02 7.15 -15.11
N ASN A 2 -34.09 7.85 -15.77
CA ASN A 2 -32.65 7.62 -15.61
C ASN A 2 -32.19 8.34 -14.32
N VAL A 3 -31.85 7.58 -13.27
CA VAL A 3 -31.49 8.09 -11.93
C VAL A 3 -30.41 9.19 -12.00
N LEU A 4 -29.41 9.04 -12.87
CA LEU A 4 -28.36 10.04 -13.04
C LEU A 4 -28.88 11.34 -13.66
N GLN A 5 -29.79 11.23 -14.64
CA GLN A 5 -30.40 12.40 -15.28
C GLN A 5 -31.24 13.19 -14.28
N ASP A 6 -32.02 12.49 -13.45
CA ASP A 6 -32.87 13.11 -12.43
C ASP A 6 -32.01 13.84 -11.38
N PHE A 7 -30.95 13.19 -10.88
CA PHE A 7 -29.99 13.79 -9.96
C PHE A 7 -29.34 15.06 -10.54
N LEU A 8 -28.88 15.00 -11.79
CA LEU A 8 -28.25 16.13 -12.46
C LEU A 8 -29.23 17.29 -12.69
N GLN A 9 -30.50 16.99 -12.97
CA GLN A 9 -31.53 18.02 -13.16
C GLN A 9 -31.88 18.70 -11.84
N GLU A 10 -32.10 17.92 -10.78
CA GLU A 10 -32.45 18.42 -9.45
C GLU A 10 -31.34 19.30 -8.85
N ARG A 11 -30.07 18.93 -9.07
CA ARG A 11 -28.92 19.59 -8.44
C ARG A 11 -28.10 20.48 -9.39
N ARG A 12 -28.63 20.77 -10.57
CA ARG A 12 -27.92 21.48 -11.65
C ARG A 12 -27.22 22.75 -11.19
N GLU A 13 -27.93 23.63 -10.48
CA GLU A 13 -27.38 24.92 -10.04
C GLU A 13 -26.23 24.75 -9.05
N ASN A 14 -26.40 23.89 -8.04
CA ASN A 14 -25.38 23.62 -7.03
C ASN A 14 -24.11 23.00 -7.65
N LEU A 15 -24.27 21.99 -8.50
CA LEU A 15 -23.14 21.32 -9.16
C LEU A 15 -22.37 22.31 -10.04
N ASN A 16 -23.07 23.10 -10.86
CA ASN A 16 -22.44 24.13 -11.70
C ASN A 16 -21.71 25.20 -10.88
N GLN A 17 -22.29 25.63 -9.75
CA GLN A 17 -21.63 26.57 -8.85
C GLN A 17 -20.33 25.99 -8.28
N ARG A 18 -20.35 24.74 -7.79
CA ARG A 18 -19.16 24.06 -7.25
C ARG A 18 -18.07 23.89 -8.30
N PHE A 19 -18.43 23.42 -9.51
CA PHE A 19 -17.49 23.32 -10.62
C PHE A 19 -16.90 24.67 -10.98
N ARG A 20 -17.72 25.72 -11.10
CA ARG A 20 -17.24 27.07 -11.41
C ARG A 20 -16.26 27.60 -10.36
N LEU A 21 -16.56 27.41 -9.07
CA LEU A 21 -15.66 27.80 -7.99
C LEU A 21 -14.32 27.07 -8.07
N ARG A 22 -14.33 25.77 -8.37
CA ARG A 22 -13.10 24.98 -8.54
C ARG A 22 -12.33 25.35 -9.80
N TRP A 23 -13.02 25.57 -10.91
CA TRP A 23 -12.42 26.03 -12.16
C TRP A 23 -11.79 27.42 -12.02
N LEU A 24 -12.38 28.32 -11.22
CA LEU A 24 -11.77 29.63 -10.93
C LEU A 24 -10.44 29.51 -10.19
N SER A 25 -10.29 28.52 -9.31
CA SER A 25 -9.01 28.25 -8.63
C SER A 25 -8.05 27.41 -9.47
N ASN A 26 -8.55 26.67 -10.46
CA ASN A 26 -7.75 25.94 -11.42
C ASN A 26 -8.31 26.04 -12.85
N ARG A 27 -7.83 27.05 -13.59
CA ARG A 27 -8.28 27.32 -14.96
C ARG A 27 -7.86 26.26 -15.98
N SER A 28 -7.02 25.28 -15.61
CA SER A 28 -6.65 24.18 -16.51
C SER A 28 -7.62 23.00 -16.47
N MET A 29 -8.73 23.09 -15.71
CA MET A 29 -9.75 22.04 -15.69
C MET A 29 -10.51 22.01 -17.02
N ASP A 30 -10.53 20.84 -17.66
CA ASP A 30 -11.34 20.54 -18.83
C ASP A 30 -12.73 20.06 -18.38
N ALA A 31 -13.76 20.83 -18.74
CA ALA A 31 -15.14 20.54 -18.38
C ALA A 31 -15.70 19.29 -19.06
N GLU A 32 -15.30 19.01 -20.30
CA GLU A 32 -15.76 17.85 -21.05
C GLU A 32 -15.14 16.56 -20.49
N ALA A 33 -13.83 16.57 -20.26
CA ALA A 33 -13.13 15.44 -19.65
C ALA A 33 -13.63 15.15 -18.22
N PHE A 34 -13.90 16.19 -17.43
CA PHE A 34 -14.50 16.06 -16.12
C PHE A 34 -15.89 15.40 -16.19
N LEU A 35 -16.76 15.89 -17.07
CA LEU A 35 -18.13 15.35 -17.22
C LEU A 35 -18.12 13.90 -17.71
N ALA A 36 -17.22 13.56 -18.65
CA ALA A 36 -17.05 12.18 -19.13
C ALA A 36 -16.62 11.25 -17.99
N SER A 37 -15.66 11.68 -17.17
CA SER A 37 -15.19 10.92 -16.00
C SER A 37 -16.30 10.74 -14.96
N TYR A 38 -17.08 11.80 -14.71
CA TYR A 38 -18.21 11.75 -13.79
C TYR A 38 -19.27 10.75 -14.24
N ARG A 39 -19.68 10.80 -15.52
CA ARG A 39 -20.66 9.87 -16.08
C ARG A 39 -20.17 8.43 -16.00
N ARG A 40 -18.92 8.16 -16.38
CA ARG A 40 -18.31 6.84 -16.32
C ARG A 40 -18.42 6.22 -14.92
N LEU A 41 -17.95 6.95 -13.90
CA LEU A 41 -18.00 6.48 -12.50
C LEU A 41 -19.43 6.36 -11.96
N ALA A 42 -20.28 7.35 -12.25
CA ALA A 42 -21.67 7.33 -11.82
C ALA A 42 -22.42 6.12 -12.42
N ASP A 43 -22.25 5.85 -13.71
CA ASP A 43 -22.88 4.71 -14.37
C ASP A 43 -22.37 3.38 -13.81
N SER A 44 -21.07 3.28 -13.51
CA SER A 44 -20.49 2.09 -12.88
C SER A 44 -21.09 1.82 -11.50
N TYR A 45 -21.19 2.86 -10.65
CA TYR A 45 -21.84 2.77 -9.35
C TYR A 45 -23.32 2.40 -9.46
N LEU A 46 -24.08 3.05 -10.35
CA LEU A 46 -25.51 2.78 -10.52
C LEU A 46 -25.79 1.37 -11.05
N LYS A 47 -24.85 0.75 -11.77
CA LYS A 47 -24.95 -0.67 -12.18
C LYS A 47 -24.73 -1.63 -11.02
N SER A 48 -23.88 -1.29 -10.04
CA SER A 48 -23.57 -2.15 -8.90
C SER A 48 -24.53 -1.94 -7.72
N ALA A 49 -25.09 -0.74 -7.57
CA ALA A 49 -26.02 -0.40 -6.50
C ALA A 49 -27.43 -0.94 -6.80
N GLN A 50 -27.92 -1.83 -5.93
CA GLN A 50 -29.31 -2.33 -5.97
C GLN A 50 -30.23 -1.57 -4.99
N SER A 51 -29.74 -0.50 -4.36
CA SER A 51 -30.37 0.19 -3.22
C SER A 51 -31.34 1.31 -3.63
N SER A 52 -32.00 1.92 -2.65
CA SER A 52 -33.02 2.96 -2.83
C SER A 52 -32.46 4.29 -3.35
N SER A 53 -33.34 5.13 -3.92
CA SER A 53 -32.98 6.40 -4.56
C SER A 53 -32.26 7.41 -3.66
N ALA A 54 -32.62 7.50 -2.36
CA ALA A 54 -32.00 8.43 -1.43
C ALA A 54 -30.51 8.13 -1.21
N SER A 55 -30.13 6.85 -1.19
CA SER A 55 -28.74 6.41 -1.02
C SER A 55 -27.87 6.70 -2.24
N HIS A 56 -28.46 6.85 -3.43
CA HIS A 56 -27.69 7.18 -4.64
C HIS A 56 -27.17 8.62 -4.63
N SER A 57 -27.90 9.56 -4.03
CA SER A 57 -27.49 10.98 -4.03
C SER A 57 -26.15 11.21 -3.33
N ILE A 58 -25.92 10.55 -2.17
CA ILE A 58 -24.68 10.67 -1.41
C ILE A 58 -23.48 10.15 -2.20
N ALA A 59 -23.63 8.98 -2.85
CA ALA A 59 -22.60 8.43 -3.71
C ALA A 59 -22.31 9.36 -4.91
N LEU A 60 -23.34 9.82 -5.61
CA LEU A 60 -23.21 10.67 -6.79
C LEU A 60 -22.58 12.03 -6.45
N ASP A 61 -22.96 12.66 -5.33
CA ASP A 61 -22.28 13.85 -4.81
C ASP A 61 -20.82 13.55 -4.46
N GLY A 62 -20.57 12.38 -3.88
CA GLY A 62 -19.25 11.94 -3.45
C GLY A 62 -18.29 11.74 -4.62
N ILE A 63 -18.75 11.10 -5.69
CA ILE A 63 -18.02 10.94 -6.95
C ILE A 63 -17.72 12.32 -7.56
N TYR A 64 -18.70 13.22 -7.58
CA TYR A 64 -18.53 14.58 -8.10
C TYR A 64 -17.45 15.36 -7.32
N GLU A 65 -17.53 15.33 -5.99
CA GLU A 65 -16.56 16.01 -5.12
C GLU A 65 -15.15 15.44 -5.28
N LEU A 66 -15.02 14.12 -5.37
CA LEU A 66 -13.75 13.46 -5.63
C LEU A 66 -13.11 13.99 -6.92
N LEU A 67 -13.88 14.01 -8.01
CA LEU A 67 -13.36 14.47 -9.30
C LEU A 67 -12.96 15.95 -9.29
N LEU A 68 -13.67 16.81 -8.56
CA LEU A 68 -13.29 18.23 -8.41
C LEU A 68 -11.92 18.38 -7.73
N GLN A 69 -11.59 17.47 -6.82
CA GLN A 69 -10.29 17.47 -6.14
C GLN A 69 -9.18 16.90 -7.02
N VAL A 70 -9.45 15.83 -7.77
CA VAL A 70 -8.42 15.06 -8.50
C VAL A 70 -8.13 15.60 -9.90
N HIS A 71 -9.13 16.04 -10.66
CA HIS A 71 -8.87 16.67 -11.97
C HIS A 71 -8.02 17.93 -11.85
N ALA A 72 -8.06 18.58 -10.67
CA ALA A 72 -7.22 19.72 -10.39
C ALA A 72 -5.72 19.38 -10.29
N THR A 73 -5.33 18.12 -10.08
CA THR A 73 -3.93 17.74 -9.83
C THR A 73 -3.23 17.08 -11.03
N ARG A 74 -3.90 16.96 -12.20
CA ARG A 74 -3.40 16.23 -13.40
C ARG A 74 -3.08 14.73 -13.19
N ASN A 75 -3.40 14.16 -12.02
CA ASN A 75 -3.13 12.76 -11.70
C ASN A 75 -4.28 11.80 -12.09
N TRP A 76 -5.20 12.25 -12.93
CA TRP A 76 -6.37 11.47 -13.35
C TRP A 76 -6.11 10.63 -14.60
N SER A 77 -5.17 11.03 -15.47
CA SER A 77 -4.93 10.32 -16.73
C SER A 77 -4.19 9.00 -16.53
N GLU A 78 -4.39 8.08 -17.48
CA GLU A 78 -3.58 6.88 -17.65
C GLU A 78 -2.09 7.24 -17.59
N ASP A 79 -1.37 6.53 -16.73
CA ASP A 79 0.08 6.45 -16.82
C ASP A 79 0.45 5.43 -17.90
N ASP A 80 1.68 5.49 -18.39
CA ASP A 80 2.30 4.52 -19.31
C ASP A 80 2.19 3.06 -18.79
N SER A 81 1.92 2.88 -17.49
CA SER A 81 1.67 1.57 -16.87
C SER A 81 0.31 0.94 -17.20
N GLY A 82 -0.62 1.68 -17.82
CA GLY A 82 -1.98 1.20 -18.12
C GLY A 82 -2.88 1.01 -16.89
N GLU A 83 -2.43 1.45 -15.70
CA GLU A 83 -3.23 1.41 -14.47
C GLU A 83 -3.98 2.73 -14.27
N ASP A 84 -5.25 2.76 -14.68
CA ASP A 84 -6.13 3.92 -14.54
C ASP A 84 -6.81 3.97 -13.15
N CYS A 85 -6.69 5.12 -12.48
CA CYS A 85 -7.41 5.46 -11.25
C CYS A 85 -8.93 5.25 -11.38
N ALA A 86 -9.52 5.57 -12.54
CA ALA A 86 -10.96 5.43 -12.75
C ALA A 86 -11.37 3.96 -12.69
N SER A 87 -10.65 3.07 -13.39
CA SER A 87 -10.90 1.62 -13.36
C SER A 87 -10.77 1.05 -11.95
N PHE A 88 -9.78 1.50 -11.18
CA PHE A 88 -9.63 1.11 -9.78
C PHE A 88 -10.85 1.52 -8.93
N LEU A 89 -11.33 2.76 -9.08
CA LEU A 89 -12.49 3.25 -8.35
C LEU A 89 -13.80 2.57 -8.78
N GLU A 90 -13.97 2.25 -10.07
CA GLU A 90 -15.09 1.45 -10.56
C GLU A 90 -15.15 0.10 -9.86
N GLU A 91 -14.02 -0.59 -9.74
CA GLU A 91 -13.91 -1.87 -9.06
C GLU A 91 -14.13 -1.75 -7.53
N CYS A 92 -13.71 -0.65 -6.90
CA CYS A 92 -14.07 -0.36 -5.51
C CYS A 92 -15.58 -0.17 -5.33
N MET A 93 -16.24 0.59 -6.19
CA MET A 93 -17.69 0.84 -6.11
C MET A 93 -18.52 -0.41 -6.44
N ALA A 94 -18.01 -1.26 -7.33
CA ALA A 94 -18.61 -2.55 -7.64
C ALA A 94 -18.52 -3.53 -6.45
N ALA A 95 -17.38 -3.52 -5.75
CA ALA A 95 -17.16 -4.39 -4.60
C ALA A 95 -17.82 -3.89 -3.30
N PHE A 96 -17.96 -2.57 -3.13
CA PHE A 96 -18.47 -1.93 -1.92
C PHE A 96 -19.55 -0.86 -2.21
N PRO A 97 -20.67 -1.24 -2.85
CA PRO A 97 -21.72 -0.29 -3.20
C PRO A 97 -22.42 0.30 -1.97
N ALA A 98 -22.58 -0.44 -0.86
CA ALA A 98 -23.26 0.07 0.33
C ALA A 98 -22.39 1.11 1.06
N LEU A 99 -21.10 0.87 1.23
CA LEU A 99 -20.15 1.85 1.76
C LEU A 99 -20.08 3.09 0.87
N THR A 100 -20.05 2.92 -0.46
CA THR A 100 -20.08 4.04 -1.40
C THR A 100 -21.36 4.86 -1.26
N SER A 101 -22.52 4.21 -1.14
CA SER A 101 -23.82 4.86 -0.96
C SER A 101 -23.95 5.60 0.37
N THR A 102 -23.21 5.17 1.38
CA THR A 102 -23.31 5.70 2.75
C THR A 102 -22.30 6.82 2.98
N LEU A 103 -21.08 6.65 2.50
CA LEU A 103 -19.95 7.54 2.81
C LEU A 103 -19.55 8.43 1.63
N GLY A 104 -19.96 8.09 0.41
CA GLY A 104 -19.64 8.82 -0.83
C GLY A 104 -18.16 9.16 -0.92
N PHE A 105 -17.85 10.46 -0.90
CA PHE A 105 -16.49 10.99 -0.97
C PHE A 105 -15.57 10.44 0.12
N GLY A 106 -16.07 10.21 1.34
CA GLY A 106 -15.26 9.74 2.46
C GLY A 106 -14.65 8.35 2.23
N PHE A 107 -15.40 7.45 1.58
CA PHE A 107 -14.90 6.14 1.19
C PHE A 107 -13.99 6.23 -0.04
N LEU A 108 -14.46 6.87 -1.11
CA LEU A 108 -13.73 6.92 -2.38
C LEU A 108 -12.40 7.69 -2.27
N GLY A 109 -12.36 8.78 -1.50
CA GLY A 109 -11.14 9.53 -1.24
C GLY A 109 -10.09 8.70 -0.50
N ARG A 110 -10.50 7.83 0.44
CA ARG A 110 -9.58 6.90 1.11
C ARG A 110 -9.07 5.82 0.17
N MET A 111 -9.93 5.28 -0.71
CA MET A 111 -9.51 4.31 -1.73
C MET A 111 -8.48 4.91 -2.69
N LEU A 112 -8.73 6.13 -3.17
CA LEU A 112 -7.79 6.83 -4.05
C LEU A 112 -6.46 7.17 -3.36
N ASN A 113 -6.51 7.59 -2.09
CA ASN A 113 -5.29 7.82 -1.31
C ASN A 113 -4.49 6.52 -1.14
N ALA A 114 -5.16 5.39 -0.89
CA ALA A 114 -4.50 4.08 -0.80
C ALA A 114 -3.86 3.71 -2.14
N PHE A 115 -4.56 3.89 -3.26
CA PHE A 115 -4.03 3.67 -4.60
C PHE A 115 -2.73 4.44 -4.84
N HIS A 116 -2.73 5.76 -4.60
CA HIS A 116 -1.53 6.57 -4.79
C HIS A 116 -0.40 6.21 -3.83
N SER A 117 -0.72 5.88 -2.57
CA SER A 117 0.28 5.48 -1.57
C SER A 117 0.96 4.17 -1.96
N LEU A 118 0.21 3.18 -2.43
CA LEU A 118 0.75 1.91 -2.91
C LEU A 118 1.65 2.13 -4.13
N ARG A 119 1.21 2.95 -5.09
CA ARG A 119 2.03 3.27 -6.28
C ARG A 119 3.32 4.00 -5.94
N ALA A 120 3.28 4.95 -4.99
CA ALA A 120 4.46 5.67 -4.53
C ALA A 120 5.51 4.73 -3.91
N GLU A 121 5.08 3.61 -3.35
CA GLU A 121 5.95 2.55 -2.81
C GLU A 121 6.30 1.47 -3.85
N GLY A 122 5.93 1.65 -5.13
CA GLY A 122 6.15 0.67 -6.20
C GLY A 122 5.31 -0.61 -6.07
N ILE A 123 4.23 -0.57 -5.28
CA ILE A 123 3.34 -1.71 -5.04
C ILE A 123 2.15 -1.63 -5.98
N GLN A 124 1.82 -2.76 -6.59
CA GLN A 124 0.68 -2.94 -7.50
C GLN A 124 -0.66 -2.79 -6.75
N PRO A 125 -1.43 -1.71 -6.97
CA PRO A 125 -2.66 -1.45 -6.21
C PRO A 125 -3.72 -2.54 -6.40
N TRP A 126 -3.75 -3.17 -7.57
CA TRP A 126 -4.68 -4.26 -7.89
C TRP A 126 -4.53 -5.46 -6.97
N ARG A 127 -3.31 -5.80 -6.55
CA ARG A 127 -3.08 -6.88 -5.58
C ARG A 127 -3.74 -6.57 -4.23
N TRP A 128 -3.66 -5.32 -3.79
CA TRP A 128 -4.32 -4.87 -2.57
C TRP A 128 -5.84 -4.91 -2.70
N LEU A 129 -6.37 -4.45 -3.84
CA LEU A 129 -7.82 -4.47 -4.11
C LEU A 129 -8.38 -5.89 -4.15
N GLU A 130 -7.65 -6.86 -4.70
CA GLU A 130 -8.06 -8.27 -4.70
C GLU A 130 -8.11 -8.87 -3.28
N LEU A 131 -7.24 -8.44 -2.37
CA LEU A 131 -7.35 -8.79 -0.95
C LEU A 131 -8.57 -8.14 -0.31
N LEU A 132 -8.78 -6.85 -0.61
CA LEU A 132 -9.91 -6.08 -0.09
C LEU A 132 -11.24 -6.70 -0.52
N LYS A 133 -11.41 -7.08 -1.79
CA LYS A 133 -12.63 -7.71 -2.34
C LYS A 133 -13.06 -8.98 -1.58
N ARG A 134 -12.14 -9.68 -0.91
CA ARG A 134 -12.47 -10.84 -0.06
C ARG A 134 -13.32 -10.45 1.15
N LEU A 135 -13.26 -9.18 1.57
CA LEU A 135 -14.02 -8.60 2.67
C LEU A 135 -15.33 -7.95 2.22
N ARG A 136 -15.79 -8.15 0.98
CA ARG A 136 -17.05 -7.56 0.47
C ARG A 136 -18.28 -7.87 1.33
N PHE A 137 -18.25 -8.96 2.10
CA PHE A 137 -19.34 -9.30 3.01
C PHE A 137 -19.53 -8.25 4.12
N LEU A 138 -18.48 -7.49 4.46
CA LEU A 138 -18.54 -6.39 5.43
C LEU A 138 -19.23 -5.13 4.87
N ASP A 139 -19.46 -5.03 3.55
CA ASP A 139 -19.99 -3.81 2.91
C ASP A 139 -21.30 -3.32 3.54
N ARG A 140 -22.17 -4.24 3.95
CA ARG A 140 -23.47 -3.92 4.60
C ARG A 140 -23.42 -3.93 6.12
N GLU A 141 -22.37 -4.49 6.71
CA GLU A 141 -22.24 -4.57 8.17
C GLU A 141 -21.63 -3.30 8.76
N VAL A 142 -20.90 -2.54 7.94
CA VAL A 142 -20.25 -1.31 8.36
C VAL A 142 -21.25 -0.15 8.35
N SER A 143 -21.62 0.29 9.55
CA SER A 143 -22.41 1.52 9.73
C SER A 143 -21.60 2.77 9.39
N ALA A 144 -22.29 3.84 8.95
CA ALA A 144 -21.69 5.12 8.53
C ALA A 144 -20.77 5.74 9.59
N ASP A 145 -21.14 5.59 10.86
CA ASP A 145 -20.42 6.13 11.99
C ASP A 145 -20.26 5.04 13.05
N GLY A 146 -19.04 4.91 13.58
CA GLY A 146 -18.77 4.11 14.76
C GLY A 146 -17.59 3.15 14.67
N PRO A 147 -17.45 2.28 15.68
CA PRO A 147 -16.31 1.37 15.82
C PRO A 147 -16.12 0.41 14.63
N GLN A 148 -17.21 0.03 13.96
CA GLN A 148 -17.19 -0.88 12.81
C GLN A 148 -16.45 -0.27 11.61
N LEU A 149 -16.70 1.02 11.30
CA LEU A 149 -16.04 1.71 10.20
C LEU A 149 -14.55 1.92 10.49
N ALA A 150 -14.22 2.34 11.72
CA ALA A 150 -12.83 2.45 12.15
C ALA A 150 -12.10 1.11 12.03
N ARG A 151 -12.76 0.02 12.46
CA ARG A 151 -12.23 -1.34 12.37
C ARG A 151 -12.02 -1.77 10.92
N PHE A 152 -13.00 -1.54 10.04
CA PHE A 152 -12.87 -1.80 8.61
C PHE A 152 -11.62 -1.10 8.04
N TYR A 153 -11.47 0.20 8.29
CA TYR A 153 -10.30 0.93 7.79
C TYR A 153 -8.96 0.44 8.36
N ARG A 154 -8.93 -0.03 9.62
CA ARG A 154 -7.72 -0.66 10.18
C ARG A 154 -7.36 -1.95 9.45
N ILE A 155 -8.35 -2.80 9.15
CA ILE A 155 -8.13 -4.05 8.43
C ILE A 155 -7.56 -3.78 7.04
N ILE A 156 -8.21 -2.90 6.26
CA ILE A 156 -7.76 -2.63 4.89
C ILE A 156 -6.38 -1.95 4.87
N ALA A 157 -6.05 -1.14 5.88
CA ALA A 157 -4.70 -0.61 6.05
C ALA A 157 -3.70 -1.75 6.31
N GLY A 158 -4.06 -2.73 7.14
CA GLY A 158 -3.29 -3.95 7.37
C GLY A 158 -3.08 -4.79 6.10
N LEU A 159 -4.05 -4.83 5.17
CA LEU A 159 -3.88 -5.50 3.88
C LEU A 159 -2.76 -4.90 3.02
N SER A 160 -2.37 -3.64 3.26
CA SER A 160 -1.26 -3.00 2.57
C SER A 160 0.08 -3.70 2.86
N TRP A 161 0.23 -4.29 4.05
CA TRP A 161 1.37 -5.16 4.35
C TRP A 161 1.39 -6.40 3.46
N LEU A 162 0.27 -7.11 3.36
CA LEU A 162 0.13 -8.30 2.50
C LEU A 162 0.32 -7.96 1.00
N ALA A 163 0.06 -6.72 0.61
CA ALA A 163 0.30 -6.20 -0.73
C ALA A 163 1.79 -5.87 -1.00
N GLY A 164 2.58 -5.57 0.05
CA GLY A 164 4.03 -5.38 -0.07
C GLY A 164 4.62 -4.26 0.79
N MET A 165 3.82 -3.47 1.54
CA MET A 165 4.31 -2.39 2.40
C MET A 165 4.93 -2.98 3.67
N ALA A 166 6.16 -3.51 3.56
CA ALA A 166 6.84 -4.26 4.62
C ALA A 166 6.97 -3.47 5.94
N HIS A 167 7.08 -2.13 5.88
CA HIS A 167 7.13 -1.29 7.08
C HIS A 167 5.84 -1.30 7.92
N LEU A 168 4.72 -1.77 7.36
CA LEU A 168 3.45 -1.89 8.08
C LEU A 168 3.28 -3.24 8.80
N ARG A 169 4.27 -4.15 8.73
CA ARG A 169 4.18 -5.52 9.30
C ARG A 169 3.71 -5.53 10.74
N SER A 170 4.33 -4.77 11.64
CA SER A 170 3.98 -4.80 13.07
C SER A 170 2.56 -4.32 13.33
N SER A 171 2.15 -3.20 12.72
CA SER A 171 0.78 -2.70 12.82
C SER A 171 -0.24 -3.66 12.19
N ALA A 172 0.10 -4.30 11.08
CA ALA A 172 -0.79 -5.23 10.39
C ALA A 172 -0.97 -6.52 11.19
N LEU A 173 0.10 -7.07 11.78
CA LEU A 173 0.01 -8.23 12.67
C LEU A 173 -0.85 -7.96 13.90
N ALA A 174 -0.74 -6.77 14.50
CA ALA A 174 -1.60 -6.35 15.61
C ALA A 174 -3.08 -6.34 15.19
N VAL A 175 -3.40 -5.70 14.06
CA VAL A 175 -4.77 -5.71 13.52
C VAL A 175 -5.25 -7.12 13.19
N PHE A 176 -4.39 -7.96 12.63
CA PHE A 176 -4.74 -9.32 12.24
C PHE A 176 -5.02 -10.22 13.44
N SER A 177 -4.43 -9.94 14.60
CA SER A 177 -4.74 -10.65 15.85
C SER A 177 -6.17 -10.39 16.36
N GLU A 178 -6.84 -9.34 15.85
CA GLU A 178 -8.21 -8.95 16.19
C GLU A 178 -9.26 -9.37 15.12
N LEU A 179 -8.87 -10.19 14.13
CA LEU A 179 -9.79 -10.64 13.09
C LEU A 179 -10.79 -11.66 13.64
N SER A 180 -12.03 -11.55 13.18
CA SER A 180 -13.08 -12.54 13.41
C SER A 180 -12.91 -13.75 12.50
N GLU A 181 -13.51 -14.88 12.84
CA GLU A 181 -13.39 -16.12 12.05
C GLU A 181 -13.83 -15.96 10.58
N PRO A 182 -14.93 -15.26 10.25
CA PRO A 182 -15.29 -15.00 8.85
C PRO A 182 -14.22 -14.24 8.07
N GLU A 183 -13.54 -13.29 8.72
CA GLU A 183 -12.49 -12.48 8.09
C GLU A 183 -11.21 -13.28 7.90
N VAL A 184 -10.85 -14.10 8.88
CA VAL A 184 -9.73 -15.04 8.76
C VAL A 184 -9.97 -16.01 7.62
N ALA A 185 -11.16 -16.62 7.55
CA ALA A 185 -11.52 -17.55 6.48
C ALA A 185 -11.49 -16.88 5.09
N ALA A 186 -11.97 -15.63 5.00
CA ALA A 186 -11.97 -14.88 3.75
C ALA A 186 -10.55 -14.50 3.29
N LEU A 187 -9.71 -13.97 4.19
CA LEU A 187 -8.38 -13.47 3.85
C LEU A 187 -7.33 -14.59 3.72
N PHE A 188 -7.44 -15.62 4.56
CA PHE A 188 -6.47 -16.70 4.70
C PHE A 188 -7.11 -18.09 4.47
N PRO A 189 -7.64 -18.37 3.26
CA PRO A 189 -8.42 -19.58 2.99
C PRO A 189 -7.64 -20.91 3.11
N ARG A 190 -6.31 -20.85 3.28
CA ARG A 190 -5.45 -22.03 3.51
C ARG A 190 -5.26 -22.35 5.00
N VAL A 191 -5.87 -21.56 5.88
CA VAL A 191 -5.79 -21.72 7.32
C VAL A 191 -7.10 -22.36 7.78
N ASN A 192 -7.01 -23.57 8.34
CA ASN A 192 -8.18 -24.41 8.58
C ASN A 192 -9.04 -23.96 9.77
N ASP A 193 -8.42 -23.28 10.74
CA ASP A 193 -9.07 -22.86 11.98
C ASP A 193 -8.32 -21.70 12.65
N THR A 194 -8.96 -21.09 13.65
CA THR A 194 -8.42 -19.98 14.45
C THR A 194 -7.09 -20.34 15.12
N THR A 195 -6.91 -21.60 15.55
CA THR A 195 -5.66 -22.06 16.17
C THR A 195 -4.49 -22.03 15.19
N SER A 196 -4.73 -22.50 13.97
CA SER A 196 -3.75 -22.51 12.88
C SER A 196 -3.44 -21.10 12.41
N PHE A 197 -4.41 -20.19 12.49
CA PHE A 197 -4.21 -18.77 12.23
C PHE A 197 -3.31 -18.11 13.28
N SER A 198 -3.57 -18.35 14.57
CA SER A 198 -2.71 -17.85 15.64
C SER A 198 -1.27 -18.37 15.51
N ARG A 199 -1.09 -19.66 15.18
CA ARG A 199 0.24 -20.22 14.89
C ARG A 199 0.91 -19.56 13.68
N TRP A 200 0.15 -19.24 12.65
CA TRP A 200 0.65 -18.51 11.49
C TRP A 200 1.09 -17.09 11.88
N LEU A 201 0.29 -16.36 12.67
CA LEU A 201 0.65 -15.03 13.17
C LEU A 201 1.91 -15.06 14.03
N GLU A 202 2.02 -16.00 14.97
CA GLU A 202 3.22 -16.17 15.80
C GLU A 202 4.47 -16.44 14.97
N SER A 203 4.34 -17.31 13.95
CA SER A 203 5.43 -17.60 13.02
C SER A 203 5.83 -16.35 12.23
N MET A 204 4.83 -15.60 11.74
CA MET A 204 5.03 -14.34 11.04
C MET A 204 5.59 -13.24 11.92
N GLN A 205 5.37 -13.26 13.22
CA GLN A 205 5.93 -12.28 14.17
C GLN A 205 7.42 -12.59 14.43
N LYS A 206 7.76 -13.87 14.61
CA LYS A 206 9.13 -14.33 14.87
C LYS A 206 10.04 -14.25 13.64
N ASN A 207 9.51 -14.53 12.46
CA ASN A 207 10.30 -14.62 11.23
C ASN A 207 9.58 -13.95 10.05
N PRO A 208 10.08 -12.82 9.51
CA PRO A 208 9.46 -12.14 8.36
C PRO A 208 9.44 -12.99 7.08
N TRP A 209 10.24 -14.06 7.03
CA TRP A 209 10.33 -14.98 5.91
C TRP A 209 9.58 -16.30 6.15
N ALA A 210 8.78 -16.40 7.22
CA ALA A 210 8.07 -17.61 7.59
C ALA A 210 7.21 -18.13 6.43
N GLY A 211 7.21 -19.45 6.19
CA GLY A 211 6.37 -20.10 5.18
C GLY A 211 6.70 -19.78 3.72
N GLN A 212 7.92 -19.32 3.43
CA GLN A 212 8.48 -19.32 2.06
C GLN A 212 9.42 -20.52 1.90
N GLU A 213 9.11 -21.40 0.95
CA GLU A 213 9.98 -22.52 0.56
C GLU A 213 11.22 -22.03 -0.17
N LYS A 214 11.03 -21.13 -1.16
CA LYS A 214 12.09 -20.46 -1.89
C LYS A 214 12.12 -18.99 -1.54
N LYS A 215 13.21 -18.58 -0.91
CA LYS A 215 13.47 -17.20 -0.52
C LYS A 215 14.26 -16.53 -1.64
N MET A 216 13.68 -15.51 -2.27
CA MET A 216 14.31 -14.82 -3.40
C MET A 216 15.14 -13.65 -2.88
N PRO A 217 16.40 -13.49 -3.34
CA PRO A 217 17.19 -12.31 -3.06
C PRO A 217 16.51 -11.04 -3.55
N LEU A 218 16.68 -9.96 -2.80
CA LEU A 218 16.17 -8.64 -3.11
C LEU A 218 17.33 -7.66 -3.32
N LEU A 219 17.18 -6.78 -4.30
CA LEU A 219 18.07 -5.66 -4.53
C LEU A 219 17.28 -4.38 -4.27
N LEU A 220 17.64 -3.65 -3.22
CA LEU A 220 16.85 -2.52 -2.70
C LEU A 220 17.61 -1.21 -2.88
N GLY A 221 16.89 -0.10 -3.06
CA GLY A 221 17.48 1.23 -3.19
C GLY A 221 17.76 1.61 -4.64
N GLY A 222 18.88 2.30 -4.86
CA GLY A 222 19.27 2.88 -6.14
C GLY A 222 19.65 4.36 -6.01
N PHE A 223 20.21 4.91 -7.08
CA PHE A 223 20.68 6.29 -7.10
C PHE A 223 19.55 7.29 -7.30
N ARG A 224 19.53 8.35 -6.48
CA ARG A 224 18.50 9.37 -6.47
C ARG A 224 18.30 10.12 -7.77
N GLY A 225 19.35 10.24 -8.59
CA GLY A 225 19.23 10.80 -9.95
C GLY A 225 18.29 10.03 -10.88
N PHE A 226 17.98 8.77 -10.55
CA PHE A 226 17.03 7.91 -11.25
C PHE A 226 15.72 7.68 -10.47
N GLY A 227 15.41 8.53 -9.49
CA GLY A 227 14.16 8.46 -8.71
C GLY A 227 14.21 7.55 -7.47
N PHE A 228 15.38 7.02 -7.12
CA PHE A 228 15.57 6.14 -5.95
C PHE A 228 15.98 6.92 -4.67
N PRO A 229 16.07 6.29 -3.47
CA PRO A 229 16.26 7.04 -2.23
C PRO A 229 17.68 7.62 -2.03
N PHE A 230 18.73 6.95 -2.50
CA PHE A 230 20.09 7.21 -2.00
C PHE A 230 20.87 8.19 -2.87
N ALA A 231 21.45 9.22 -2.23
CA ALA A 231 22.30 10.19 -2.89
C ALA A 231 23.77 9.75 -2.97
N ARG A 232 24.21 8.90 -2.02
CA ARG A 232 25.51 8.20 -2.05
C ARG A 232 25.33 6.73 -1.66
N PRO A 233 26.34 5.87 -1.88
CA PRO A 233 26.29 4.48 -1.44
C PRO A 233 25.92 4.33 0.04
N PRO A 234 24.88 3.52 0.39
CA PRO A 234 24.40 3.40 1.76
C PRO A 234 25.36 2.56 2.62
N GLN A 235 25.45 2.93 3.89
CA GLN A 235 26.19 2.22 4.93
C GLN A 235 25.21 1.68 5.98
N ILE A 236 25.43 0.44 6.42
CA ILE A 236 24.63 -0.17 7.49
C ILE A 236 25.10 0.42 8.83
N VAL A 237 24.15 0.95 9.60
CA VAL A 237 24.45 1.58 10.91
C VAL A 237 24.07 0.63 12.04
N MET A 238 22.79 0.25 12.15
CA MET A 238 22.27 -0.58 13.24
C MET A 238 20.89 -1.18 12.91
N ALA A 239 20.43 -2.15 13.70
CA ALA A 239 19.03 -2.58 13.69
C ALA A 239 18.19 -1.69 14.61
N GLY A 240 16.97 -1.35 14.19
CA GLY A 240 15.98 -0.80 15.11
C GLY A 240 15.62 -1.81 16.21
N SER A 241 15.49 -1.34 17.46
CA SER A 241 15.20 -2.17 18.64
C SER A 241 13.80 -2.77 18.72
N GLU A 242 12.85 -2.31 17.91
CA GLU A 242 11.47 -2.82 17.99
C GLU A 242 11.29 -4.12 17.18
N PRO A 243 10.42 -5.04 17.64
CA PRO A 243 9.97 -6.16 16.81
C PRO A 243 9.32 -5.66 15.51
N GLY A 244 9.98 -5.91 14.38
CA GLY A 244 9.62 -5.36 13.07
C GLY A 244 10.29 -4.03 12.71
N GLY A 245 11.22 -3.56 13.56
CA GLY A 245 12.08 -2.42 13.33
C GLY A 245 12.93 -2.60 12.07
N GLY A 246 13.01 -1.53 11.29
CA GLY A 246 13.81 -1.50 10.06
C GLY A 246 15.31 -1.53 10.33
N LEU A 247 16.09 -1.93 9.33
CA LEU A 247 17.54 -1.76 9.35
C LEU A 247 17.88 -0.31 9.06
N LEU A 248 18.58 0.36 9.98
CA LEU A 248 19.02 1.74 9.81
C LEU A 248 20.22 1.78 8.86
N VAL A 249 20.10 2.54 7.78
CA VAL A 249 21.17 2.80 6.83
C VAL A 249 21.38 4.29 6.65
N PHE A 250 22.61 4.68 6.33
CA PHE A 250 23.02 6.06 6.17
C PHE A 250 23.70 6.27 4.81
N ASP A 251 23.24 7.25 4.04
CA ASP A 251 23.79 7.55 2.70
C ASP A 251 24.79 8.71 2.70
N SER A 252 25.44 8.98 3.85
CA SER A 252 26.26 10.17 4.16
C SER A 252 25.52 11.48 4.40
N ASN A 253 24.23 11.60 4.01
CA ASN A 253 23.44 12.81 4.21
C ASN A 253 22.23 12.57 5.12
N ARG A 254 21.57 11.42 4.96
CA ARG A 254 20.30 11.09 5.63
C ARG A 254 20.28 9.65 6.09
N HIS A 255 19.49 9.43 7.13
CA HIS A 255 19.18 8.09 7.62
C HIS A 255 17.90 7.57 6.97
N PHE A 256 17.88 6.26 6.74
CA PHE A 256 16.74 5.55 6.20
C PHE A 256 16.53 4.25 6.97
N LEU A 257 15.27 3.84 7.11
CA LEU A 257 14.89 2.52 7.59
C LEU A 257 14.56 1.63 6.41
N VAL A 258 15.23 0.49 6.34
CA VAL A 258 14.97 -0.56 5.34
C VAL A 258 14.10 -1.63 5.97
N PHE A 259 12.99 -1.93 5.32
CA PHE A 259 12.06 -2.99 5.71
C PHE A 259 11.98 -4.02 4.59
N ALA A 260 11.97 -5.29 4.94
CA ALA A 260 11.78 -6.37 3.98
C ALA A 260 11.23 -7.61 4.67
N ASP A 261 10.34 -8.29 3.97
CA ASP A 261 9.75 -9.57 4.38
C ASP A 261 9.27 -10.37 3.17
N ARG A 262 8.55 -11.46 3.42
CA ARG A 262 8.03 -12.34 2.37
C ARG A 262 7.04 -11.70 1.40
N PHE A 263 6.44 -10.55 1.74
CA PHE A 263 5.41 -9.88 0.94
C PHE A 263 5.98 -8.74 0.11
N GLY A 264 7.02 -8.07 0.60
CA GLY A 264 7.70 -7.00 -0.12
C GLY A 264 8.82 -6.34 0.65
N SER A 265 9.15 -5.12 0.24
CA SER A 265 10.23 -4.32 0.81
C SER A 265 9.93 -2.83 0.64
N SER A 266 10.41 -2.00 1.56
CA SER A 266 10.26 -0.54 1.48
C SER A 266 11.44 0.17 2.16
N ILE A 267 11.75 1.39 1.72
CA ILE A 267 12.80 2.23 2.30
C ILE A 267 12.16 3.55 2.72
N GLN A 268 12.19 3.85 4.02
CA GLN A 268 11.54 5.03 4.59
C GLN A 268 12.58 6.00 5.14
N PRO A 269 12.42 7.33 4.93
CA PRO A 269 13.26 8.31 5.60
C PRO A 269 13.18 8.17 7.13
N ALA A 270 14.32 8.20 7.81
CA ALA A 270 14.39 8.12 9.27
C ALA A 270 14.74 9.48 9.88
N LYS A 271 14.16 9.79 11.05
CA LYS A 271 14.55 10.97 11.84
C LYS A 271 15.81 10.66 12.66
N PRO A 272 16.73 11.63 12.84
CA PRO A 272 17.88 11.46 13.73
C PRO A 272 17.43 11.15 15.17
N GLY A 273 18.11 10.23 15.85
CA GLY A 273 17.91 9.98 17.29
C GLY A 273 16.84 8.96 17.68
N ALA A 274 16.34 8.15 16.75
CA ALA A 274 15.39 7.05 17.02
C ALA A 274 16.09 5.77 17.55
N GLU A 275 17.23 5.91 18.22
CA GLU A 275 18.19 4.82 18.40
C GLU A 275 18.15 4.27 19.83
N GLN A 276 17.41 3.17 20.01
CA GLN A 276 17.82 2.10 20.92
C GLN A 276 18.19 0.92 20.03
N SER A 277 19.29 0.24 20.35
CA SER A 277 19.96 -0.66 19.42
C SER A 277 20.20 -2.03 20.02
N ASP A 278 19.92 -3.07 19.24
CA ASP A 278 20.54 -4.37 19.42
C ASP A 278 21.80 -4.46 18.53
N PRO A 279 22.91 -5.05 19.01
CA PRO A 279 24.10 -5.23 18.20
C PRO A 279 23.79 -6.15 17.01
N LEU A 280 24.18 -5.72 15.81
CA LEU A 280 24.07 -6.51 14.59
C LEU A 280 25.16 -7.60 14.55
N SER A 281 24.80 -8.80 14.10
CA SER A 281 25.77 -9.86 13.83
C SER A 281 26.50 -9.56 12.52
N VAL A 282 27.75 -9.11 12.63
CA VAL A 282 28.59 -8.77 11.46
C VAL A 282 29.01 -10.03 10.71
N VAL A 283 28.94 -9.95 9.37
CA VAL A 283 29.34 -11.02 8.45
C VAL A 283 30.63 -10.62 7.75
N GLN A 284 31.55 -11.56 7.55
CA GLN A 284 32.76 -11.31 6.77
C GLN A 284 32.42 -10.95 5.32
N GLN A 285 33.04 -9.88 4.80
CA GLN A 285 32.76 -9.35 3.45
C GLN A 285 32.98 -10.38 2.35
N SER A 286 34.03 -11.21 2.45
CA SER A 286 34.33 -12.29 1.49
C SER A 286 33.22 -13.34 1.44
N VAL A 287 32.69 -13.71 2.60
CA VAL A 287 31.58 -14.66 2.75
C VAL A 287 30.29 -14.07 2.16
N ALA A 288 30.00 -12.80 2.47
CA ALA A 288 28.84 -12.11 1.92
C ALA A 288 28.92 -12.01 0.39
N LEU A 289 30.08 -11.66 -0.17
CA LEU A 289 30.31 -11.59 -1.61
C LEU A 289 30.13 -12.95 -2.29
N ALA A 290 30.61 -14.04 -1.67
CA ALA A 290 30.41 -15.40 -2.17
C ALA A 290 28.92 -15.78 -2.20
N ALA A 291 28.17 -15.43 -1.15
CA ALA A 291 26.72 -15.65 -1.10
C ALA A 291 25.99 -14.86 -2.20
N ILE A 292 26.35 -13.58 -2.41
CA ILE A 292 25.76 -12.76 -3.48
C ILE A 292 26.02 -13.36 -4.86
N LYS A 293 27.23 -13.85 -5.13
CA LYS A 293 27.59 -14.51 -6.41
C LYS A 293 26.71 -15.73 -6.72
N GLN A 294 26.24 -16.43 -5.70
CA GLN A 294 25.35 -17.60 -5.86
C GLN A 294 23.87 -17.22 -6.01
N SER A 295 23.52 -15.96 -5.76
CA SER A 295 22.13 -15.52 -5.57
C SER A 295 21.42 -15.08 -6.88
N MET A 296 22.07 -15.24 -8.03
CA MET A 296 21.57 -14.77 -9.35
C MET A 296 21.21 -13.28 -9.42
N THR A 297 21.78 -12.45 -8.54
CA THR A 297 21.64 -10.99 -8.57
C THR A 297 22.85 -10.34 -9.23
N THR A 298 22.75 -9.04 -9.52
CA THR A 298 23.91 -8.25 -9.94
C THR A 298 24.96 -8.27 -8.84
N VAL A 299 26.16 -8.74 -9.16
CA VAL A 299 27.24 -8.92 -8.18
C VAL A 299 28.07 -7.64 -8.09
N PRO A 300 28.24 -7.04 -6.89
CA PRO A 300 29.17 -5.92 -6.73
C PRO A 300 30.61 -6.42 -6.82
N ARG A 301 31.55 -5.52 -7.18
CA ARG A 301 32.98 -5.87 -7.16
C ARG A 301 33.45 -6.17 -5.75
N GLU A 302 33.00 -5.37 -4.79
CA GLU A 302 33.35 -5.48 -3.38
C GLU A 302 32.15 -5.22 -2.47
N VAL A 303 32.19 -5.80 -1.27
CA VAL A 303 31.21 -5.58 -0.19
C VAL A 303 31.89 -4.72 0.87
N SER A 304 31.31 -3.56 1.18
CA SER A 304 31.84 -2.64 2.19
C SER A 304 31.28 -2.90 3.59
N GLY A 305 30.07 -3.45 3.68
CA GLY A 305 29.44 -3.82 4.95
C GLY A 305 28.51 -5.02 4.76
N ALA A 306 28.47 -5.91 5.75
CA ALA A 306 27.58 -7.07 5.74
C ALA A 306 27.16 -7.48 7.15
N VAL A 307 25.87 -7.76 7.34
CA VAL A 307 25.28 -8.15 8.63
C VAL A 307 24.21 -9.21 8.44
N LEU A 308 23.91 -9.97 9.49
CA LEU A 308 22.67 -10.73 9.59
C LEU A 308 21.60 -9.89 10.27
N TRP A 309 20.43 -9.80 9.63
CA TRP A 309 19.27 -9.11 10.16
C TRP A 309 18.00 -9.90 9.80
N ASN A 310 17.21 -10.24 10.82
CA ASN A 310 15.94 -10.96 10.67
C ASN A 310 16.03 -12.24 9.82
N GLY A 311 17.11 -13.03 9.98
CA GLY A 311 17.32 -14.26 9.22
C GLY A 311 17.64 -14.05 7.73
N ALA A 312 18.12 -12.86 7.37
CA ALA A 312 18.64 -12.52 6.06
C ALA A 312 20.06 -11.96 6.17
N LEU A 313 20.90 -12.24 5.17
CA LEU A 313 22.15 -11.51 4.97
C LEU A 313 21.81 -10.18 4.29
N VAL A 314 22.28 -9.07 4.86
CA VAL A 314 22.20 -7.75 4.26
C VAL A 314 23.60 -7.23 3.99
N ALA A 315 23.86 -6.76 2.78
CA ALA A 315 25.15 -6.26 2.37
C ALA A 315 25.05 -4.94 1.58
N THR A 316 26.08 -4.10 1.70
CA THR A 316 26.26 -2.88 0.92
C THR A 316 27.62 -2.84 0.25
N SER A 317 27.78 -1.94 -0.72
CA SER A 317 29.03 -1.75 -1.47
C SER A 317 29.33 -0.25 -1.58
N ALA A 318 30.60 0.14 -1.51
CA ALA A 318 31.02 1.53 -1.68
C ALA A 318 30.88 2.03 -3.14
N GLU A 319 30.67 1.13 -4.09
CA GLU A 319 30.53 1.45 -5.52
C GLU A 319 29.07 1.44 -6.00
N SER A 320 28.11 1.12 -5.13
CA SER A 320 26.71 0.92 -5.50
C SER A 320 25.74 1.65 -4.59
N HIS A 321 24.63 2.11 -5.16
CA HIS A 321 23.52 2.69 -4.41
C HIS A 321 22.48 1.63 -4.00
N TYR A 322 22.79 0.34 -4.16
CA TYR A 322 21.89 -0.74 -3.81
C TYR A 322 22.31 -1.46 -2.53
N ILE A 323 21.32 -2.09 -1.90
CA ILE A 323 21.45 -2.97 -0.75
C ILE A 323 21.05 -4.37 -1.22
N TRP A 324 21.94 -5.34 -1.00
CA TRP A 324 21.68 -6.75 -1.27
C TRP A 324 21.08 -7.38 -0.04
N LEU A 325 19.92 -8.02 -0.20
CA LEU A 325 19.25 -8.73 0.88
C LEU A 325 18.99 -10.17 0.44
N LEU A 326 19.60 -11.12 1.13
CA LEU A 326 19.55 -12.55 0.82
C LEU A 326 18.81 -13.28 1.96
N PRO A 327 17.49 -13.53 1.80
CA PRO A 327 16.68 -14.13 2.84
C PRO A 327 16.99 -15.63 3.03
N GLY A 328 17.00 -16.09 4.28
CA GLY A 328 17.28 -17.49 4.61
C GLY A 328 18.76 -17.86 4.63
N TYR A 329 19.64 -16.87 4.55
CA TYR A 329 21.06 -17.09 4.79
C TYR A 329 21.29 -17.43 6.27
N SER A 330 21.84 -18.61 6.54
CA SER A 330 22.37 -19.00 7.85
C SER A 330 23.87 -19.26 7.70
N HIS A 331 24.68 -18.72 8.62
CA HIS A 331 26.05 -19.19 8.76
C HIS A 331 26.02 -20.68 9.11
N ALA A 332 26.49 -21.50 8.17
CA ALA A 332 26.75 -22.92 8.43
C ALA A 332 28.00 -23.07 9.30
#